data_AF-A0A8T7L4H0-F1
#
_entry.id   AF-A0A8T7L4H0-F1
#
_cell.length_a   1.000
_cell.length_b   1.000
_cell.length_c   1.000
_cell.angle_alpha   90.00
_cell.angle_beta   90.00
_cell.angle_gamma   90.00
#
_symmetry.space_group_name_H-M   'P 1'
#
loop_
_entity.id
_entity.type
_entity.pdbx_description
1 polymer ?
#
loop_
_entity_poly.entity_id
_entity_poly.type
_entity_poly.pdbx_seq_one_letter_code
_entity_poly.pdbx_strand_id
1 'polypeptide(L)'
;MNTSAALQIAAKVAQLTELCTTFQAKFGRRFAFTPESPAEAYELHRAICDIQADIAELLDPESLHNPMKKASEWWRWQNTMDMATAGELAQEINHLIASCAYAEASPCEDGTYHAISAAQEAIAGMLHPDVRERVLVR
;
A
#
# COMPACT_ATOMS: atom_id res chain seq x y z
N MET A 1 13.58 -0.08 -9.13
CA MET A 1 12.74 1.14 -9.03
C MET A 1 13.63 2.39 -8.89
N ASN A 2 13.17 3.55 -9.35
CA ASN A 2 13.86 4.85 -9.22
C ASN A 2 13.05 5.85 -8.35
N THR A 3 13.63 7.00 -8.00
CA THR A 3 13.01 7.98 -7.09
C THR A 3 11.70 8.54 -7.65
N SER A 4 11.63 8.75 -8.98
CA SER A 4 10.42 9.25 -9.63
C SER A 4 9.23 8.30 -9.47
N ALA A 5 9.44 7.00 -9.66
CA ALA A 5 8.41 5.98 -9.44
C ALA A 5 8.00 5.91 -7.96
N ALA A 6 8.95 5.97 -7.03
CA ALA A 6 8.65 5.98 -5.59
C ALA A 6 7.80 7.20 -5.18
N LEU A 7 8.04 8.37 -5.78
CA LEU A 7 7.21 9.56 -5.56
C LEU A 7 5.78 9.42 -6.11
N GLN A 8 5.59 8.67 -7.20
CA GLN A 8 4.23 8.36 -7.70
C GLN A 8 3.47 7.47 -6.69
N ILE A 9 4.15 6.48 -6.10
CA ILE A 9 3.57 5.64 -5.04
C ILE A 9 3.20 6.50 -3.83
N ALA A 10 4.05 7.45 -3.42
CA ALA A 10 3.76 8.36 -2.31
C ALA A 10 2.50 9.19 -2.56
N ALA A 11 2.31 9.70 -3.77
CA ALA A 11 1.10 10.43 -4.14
C ALA A 11 -0.15 9.55 -4.02
N LYS A 12 -0.07 8.28 -4.44
CA LYS A 12 -1.17 7.31 -4.28
C LYS A 12 -1.45 6.99 -2.82
N VAL A 13 -0.45 6.90 -1.97
CA VAL A 13 -0.66 6.66 -0.52
C VAL A 13 -1.21 7.86 0.21
N ALA A 14 -0.90 9.08 -0.21
CA ALA A 14 -1.61 10.25 0.29
C ALA A 14 -3.12 10.17 -0.01
N GLN A 15 -3.48 9.78 -1.25
CA GLN A 15 -4.89 9.57 -1.64
C GLN A 15 -5.53 8.43 -0.84
N LEU A 16 -4.82 7.31 -0.66
CA LEU A 16 -5.29 6.19 0.16
C LEU A 16 -5.57 6.62 1.61
N THR A 17 -4.66 7.43 2.19
CA THR A 17 -4.80 7.96 3.54
C THR A 17 -6.04 8.85 3.67
N GLU A 18 -6.30 9.72 2.69
CA GLU A 18 -7.50 10.53 2.62
C GLU A 18 -8.78 9.67 2.57
N LEU A 19 -8.81 8.66 1.69
CA LEU A 19 -9.95 7.75 1.56
C LEU A 19 -10.21 6.96 2.83
N CYS A 20 -9.18 6.38 3.45
CA CYS A 20 -9.29 5.65 4.71
C CYS A 20 -9.78 6.56 5.85
N THR A 21 -9.26 7.79 5.93
CA THR A 21 -9.71 8.79 6.92
C THR A 21 -11.18 9.11 6.70
N THR A 22 -11.57 9.37 5.45
CA THR A 22 -12.95 9.69 5.08
C THR A 22 -13.90 8.56 5.43
N PHE A 23 -13.53 7.31 5.12
CA PHE A 23 -14.32 6.14 5.47
C PHE A 23 -14.50 6.01 6.98
N GLN A 24 -13.42 6.11 7.76
CA GLN A 24 -13.48 5.99 9.21
C GLN A 24 -14.25 7.13 9.88
N ALA A 25 -14.13 8.35 9.37
CA ALA A 25 -14.88 9.50 9.87
C ALA A 25 -16.40 9.33 9.65
N LYS A 26 -16.81 8.74 8.52
CA LYS A 26 -18.23 8.54 8.18
C LYS A 26 -18.85 7.33 8.88
N PHE A 27 -18.15 6.21 8.90
CA PHE A 27 -18.74 4.92 9.29
C PHE A 27 -18.15 4.32 10.57
N GLY A 28 -17.04 4.89 11.06
CA GLY A 28 -16.33 4.44 12.24
C GLY A 28 -15.27 3.38 11.94
N ARG A 29 -14.25 3.32 12.81
CA ARG A 29 -13.10 2.40 12.69
C ARG A 29 -13.49 0.91 12.69
N ARG A 30 -14.58 0.54 13.36
CA ARG A 30 -15.03 -0.86 13.51
C ARG A 30 -16.21 -1.20 12.60
N PHE A 31 -16.39 -0.44 11.53
CA PHE A 31 -17.48 -0.69 10.59
C PHE A 31 -17.36 -2.10 9.98
N ALA A 32 -18.48 -2.82 9.98
CA ALA A 32 -18.60 -4.12 9.36
C ALA A 32 -19.67 -4.07 8.27
N PHE A 33 -19.35 -4.56 7.07
CA PHE A 33 -20.31 -4.59 5.99
C PHE A 33 -21.43 -5.59 6.29
N THR A 34 -22.65 -5.16 6.04
CA THR A 34 -23.87 -5.97 6.02
C THR A 34 -24.63 -5.70 4.70
N PRO A 35 -25.55 -6.55 4.26
CA PRO A 35 -26.34 -6.30 3.05
C PRO A 35 -27.10 -4.96 3.06
N GLU A 36 -27.40 -4.42 4.24
CA GLU A 36 -28.08 -3.13 4.43
C GLU A 36 -27.11 -1.93 4.52
N SER A 37 -25.81 -2.15 4.37
CA SER A 37 -24.81 -1.08 4.44
C SER A 37 -25.04 -0.03 3.35
N PRO A 38 -24.80 1.27 3.64
CA PRO A 38 -24.98 2.32 2.66
C PRO A 38 -24.14 2.08 1.39
N ALA A 39 -24.70 2.37 0.22
CA ALA A 39 -23.98 2.25 -1.05
C ALA A 39 -22.65 3.00 -1.06
N GLU A 40 -22.62 4.19 -0.45
CA GLU A 40 -21.42 5.03 -0.29
C GLU A 40 -20.28 4.31 0.44
N ALA A 41 -20.57 3.44 1.42
CA ALA A 41 -19.54 2.66 2.11
C ALA A 41 -18.86 1.68 1.14
N TYR A 42 -19.65 1.03 0.27
CA TYR A 42 -19.12 0.13 -0.76
C TYR A 42 -18.30 0.88 -1.82
N GLU A 43 -18.73 2.08 -2.20
CA GLU A 43 -18.02 2.93 -3.15
C GLU A 43 -16.66 3.36 -2.61
N LEU A 44 -16.61 3.85 -1.36
CA LEU A 44 -15.35 4.23 -0.72
C LEU A 44 -14.41 3.03 -0.51
N HIS A 45 -14.95 1.88 -0.10
CA HIS A 45 -14.14 0.66 0.02
C HIS A 45 -13.56 0.22 -1.34
N ARG A 46 -14.35 0.30 -2.41
CA ARG A 46 -13.87 0.02 -3.77
C ARG A 46 -12.76 0.98 -4.16
N ALA A 47 -12.93 2.28 -3.96
CA ALA A 47 -11.90 3.27 -4.25
C ALA A 47 -10.60 3.01 -3.45
N ILE A 48 -10.71 2.60 -2.19
CA ILE A 48 -9.57 2.18 -1.37
C ILE A 48 -8.85 0.96 -1.96
N CYS A 49 -9.61 -0.03 -2.44
CA CYS A 49 -9.04 -1.21 -3.11
C CYS A 49 -8.41 -0.86 -4.46
N ASP A 50 -9.01 0.05 -5.23
CA ASP A 50 -8.49 0.49 -6.53
C ASP A 50 -7.17 1.25 -6.35
N ILE A 51 -7.06 2.16 -5.36
CA ILE A 51 -5.79 2.84 -5.07
C ILE A 51 -4.71 1.85 -4.59
N GLN A 52 -5.08 0.83 -3.81
CA GLN A 52 -4.14 -0.24 -3.46
C GLN A 52 -3.68 -1.03 -4.69
N ALA A 53 -4.55 -1.22 -5.69
CA ALA A 53 -4.18 -1.88 -6.94
C ALA A 53 -3.21 -1.00 -7.74
N ASP A 54 -3.49 0.29 -7.86
CA ASP A 54 -2.59 1.26 -8.51
C ASP A 54 -1.20 1.27 -7.85
N ILE A 55 -1.14 1.18 -6.51
CA ILE A 55 0.13 1.06 -5.79
C ILE A 55 0.83 -0.24 -6.15
N ALA A 56 0.12 -1.38 -6.14
CA ALA A 56 0.69 -2.67 -6.50
C ALA A 56 1.23 -2.70 -7.93
N GLU A 57 0.54 -2.11 -8.90
CA GLU A 57 0.97 -2.02 -10.31
C GLU A 57 2.28 -1.23 -10.49
N LEU A 58 2.62 -0.35 -9.54
CA LEU A 58 3.86 0.42 -9.56
C LEU A 58 5.04 -0.32 -8.90
N LEU A 59 4.79 -1.39 -8.14
CA LEU A 59 5.83 -2.17 -7.47
C LEU A 59 6.50 -3.16 -8.43
N ASP A 60 7.70 -3.62 -8.05
CA ASP A 60 8.33 -4.75 -8.72
C ASP A 60 7.45 -6.02 -8.59
N PRO A 61 7.15 -6.72 -9.70
CA PRO A 61 6.39 -7.96 -9.65
C PRO A 61 6.97 -9.00 -8.69
N GLU A 62 8.29 -9.10 -8.55
CA GLU A 62 8.92 -10.07 -7.62
C GLU A 62 8.56 -9.77 -6.17
N SER A 63 8.46 -8.48 -5.79
CA SER A 63 8.04 -8.05 -4.46
C SER A 63 6.56 -8.34 -4.19
N LEU A 64 5.72 -8.37 -5.22
CA LEU A 64 4.30 -8.79 -5.10
C LEU A 64 4.16 -10.30 -4.86
N HIS A 65 5.05 -11.12 -5.43
CA HIS A 65 5.08 -12.56 -5.20
C HIS A 65 5.61 -12.92 -3.81
N ASN A 66 6.54 -12.11 -3.29
CA ASN A 66 7.22 -12.34 -2.02
C ASN A 66 6.95 -11.22 -1.00
N PRO A 67 5.68 -10.93 -0.64
CA PRO A 67 5.39 -9.84 0.27
C PRO A 67 5.94 -10.14 1.68
N MET A 68 6.62 -9.16 2.27
CA MET A 68 7.19 -9.31 3.60
C MET A 68 6.09 -9.24 4.67
N LYS A 69 6.04 -10.25 5.54
CA LYS A 69 5.07 -10.34 6.65
C LYS A 69 5.45 -9.51 7.87
N LYS A 70 5.89 -8.27 7.67
CA LYS A 70 6.21 -7.35 8.79
C LYS A 70 4.96 -6.66 9.35
N ALA A 71 3.99 -6.37 8.48
CA ALA A 71 2.79 -5.66 8.86
C ALA A 71 1.73 -6.60 9.45
N SER A 72 0.85 -6.02 10.27
CA SER A 72 -0.32 -6.73 10.78
C SER A 72 -1.21 -7.17 9.61
N GLU A 73 -1.76 -8.39 9.69
CA GLU A 73 -2.74 -8.91 8.72
C GLU A 73 -4.11 -8.26 8.96
N TRP A 74 -4.18 -6.94 8.83
CA TRP A 74 -5.33 -6.11 9.17
C TRP A 74 -6.61 -6.60 8.48
N TRP A 75 -6.49 -7.10 7.25
CA TRP A 75 -7.59 -7.63 6.42
C TRP A 75 -8.30 -8.83 7.04
N ARG A 76 -7.69 -9.53 8.00
CA ARG A 76 -8.34 -10.62 8.74
C ARG A 76 -9.37 -10.13 9.75
N TRP A 77 -9.22 -8.89 10.20
CA TRP A 77 -10.00 -8.35 11.32
C TRP A 77 -10.86 -7.15 10.91
N GLN A 78 -10.56 -6.54 9.76
CA GLN A 78 -11.17 -5.33 9.27
C GLN A 78 -11.44 -5.47 7.77
N ASN A 79 -12.60 -4.98 7.34
CA ASN A 79 -12.97 -5.02 5.92
C ASN A 79 -12.24 -3.95 5.09
N THR A 80 -11.77 -2.88 5.73
CA THR A 80 -11.12 -1.74 5.08
C THR A 80 -9.83 -1.43 5.81
N MET A 81 -8.81 -0.99 5.08
CA MET A 81 -7.53 -0.59 5.66
C MET A 81 -7.74 0.49 6.71
N ASP A 82 -7.04 0.36 7.84
CA ASP A 82 -7.11 1.35 8.90
C ASP A 82 -6.03 2.42 8.81
N MET A 83 -6.23 3.51 9.55
CA MET A 83 -5.31 4.63 9.58
C MET A 83 -3.93 4.31 10.16
N ALA A 84 -3.81 3.29 11.01
CA ALA A 84 -2.51 2.86 11.52
C ALA A 84 -1.73 2.18 10.39
N THR A 85 -2.35 1.25 9.66
CA THR A 85 -1.74 0.62 8.49
C THR A 85 -1.41 1.63 7.39
N ALA A 86 -2.32 2.57 7.09
CA ALA A 86 -2.04 3.63 6.12
C ALA A 86 -0.85 4.51 6.54
N GLY A 87 -0.71 4.79 7.85
CA GLY A 87 0.44 5.50 8.41
C GLY A 87 1.75 4.72 8.31
N GLU A 88 1.74 3.43 8.60
CA GLU A 88 2.91 2.54 8.41
C GLU A 88 3.32 2.48 6.94
N LEU A 89 2.36 2.37 6.04
CA LEU A 89 2.57 2.38 4.60
C LEU A 89 3.23 3.68 4.13
N ALA A 90 2.78 4.82 4.64
CA ALA A 90 3.39 6.12 4.33
C ALA A 90 4.84 6.22 4.84
N GLN A 91 5.15 5.66 6.01
CA GLN A 91 6.51 5.61 6.54
C GLN A 91 7.43 4.76 5.65
N GLU A 92 6.96 3.58 5.22
CA GLU A 92 7.73 2.68 4.37
C GLU A 92 7.99 3.28 2.98
N ILE A 93 7.05 4.05 2.43
CA ILE A 93 7.27 4.74 1.17
C ILE A 93 8.33 5.85 1.30
N ASN A 94 8.34 6.58 2.42
CA ASN A 94 9.42 7.53 2.66
C ASN A 94 10.78 6.82 2.74
N HIS A 95 10.82 5.62 3.32
CA HIS A 95 12.03 4.78 3.31
C HIS A 95 12.43 4.37 1.89
N LEU A 96 11.47 3.92 1.07
CA LEU A 96 11.70 3.58 -0.34
C LEU A 96 12.23 4.77 -1.15
N ILE A 97 11.65 5.97 -1.00
CA ILE A 97 12.13 7.20 -1.65
C ILE A 97 13.57 7.48 -1.25
N ALA A 98 13.89 7.42 0.05
CA ALA A 98 15.24 7.66 0.53
C ALA A 98 16.25 6.65 -0.03
N SER A 99 15.89 5.36 -0.07
CA SER A 99 16.71 4.30 -0.66
C SER A 99 16.95 4.50 -2.15
N CYS A 100 15.91 4.87 -2.91
CA CYS A 100 16.04 5.19 -4.33
C CYS A 100 16.94 6.42 -4.57
N ALA A 101 16.72 7.50 -3.83
CA ALA A 101 17.50 8.73 -3.97
C ALA A 101 18.98 8.50 -3.61
N TYR A 102 19.23 7.69 -2.57
CA TYR A 102 20.59 7.29 -2.20
C TYR A 102 21.26 6.46 -3.31
N ALA A 103 20.55 5.48 -3.89
CA ALA A 103 21.06 4.67 -4.99
C ALA A 103 21.45 5.51 -6.22
N GLU A 104 20.62 6.50 -6.54
CA GLU A 104 20.84 7.40 -7.67
C GLU A 104 22.03 8.36 -7.44
N ALA A 105 22.21 8.85 -6.21
CA ALA A 105 23.30 9.74 -5.85
C ALA A 105 24.65 9.02 -5.67
N SER A 106 24.62 7.77 -5.21
CA SER A 106 25.79 6.95 -4.90
C SER A 106 25.68 5.58 -5.57
N PRO A 107 26.00 5.45 -6.87
CA PRO A 107 25.79 4.23 -7.65
C PRO A 107 26.80 3.08 -7.33
N CYS A 108 27.09 2.83 -6.04
CA CYS A 108 27.97 1.76 -5.58
C CYS A 108 27.23 0.68 -4.77
N GLU A 109 27.53 -0.58 -5.09
CA GLU A 109 27.24 -1.87 -4.43
C GLU A 109 25.79 -2.38 -4.32
N ASP A 110 25.68 -3.70 -4.50
CA ASP A 110 24.50 -4.57 -4.45
C ASP A 110 23.57 -4.34 -3.24
N GLY A 111 24.13 -3.84 -2.12
CA GLY A 111 23.40 -3.57 -0.87
C GLY A 111 22.23 -2.58 -1.01
N THR A 112 22.35 -1.59 -1.90
CA THR A 112 21.30 -0.57 -2.06
C THR A 112 20.08 -1.13 -2.78
N TYR A 113 20.28 -2.09 -3.70
CA TYR A 113 19.18 -2.78 -4.38
C TYR A 113 18.38 -3.67 -3.42
N HIS A 114 19.05 -4.28 -2.43
CA HIS A 114 18.37 -5.05 -1.39
C HIS A 114 17.44 -4.18 -0.52
N ALA A 115 17.85 -2.96 -0.17
CA ALA A 115 17.00 -2.05 0.60
C ALA A 115 15.75 -1.63 -0.19
N ILE A 116 15.89 -1.38 -1.50
CA ILE A 116 14.76 -1.07 -2.39
C ILE A 116 13.81 -2.27 -2.50
N SER A 117 14.34 -3.49 -2.70
CA SER A 117 13.53 -4.72 -2.74
C SER A 117 12.76 -4.93 -1.44
N ALA A 118 13.46 -4.87 -0.30
CA ALA A 118 12.85 -5.08 1.01
C ALA A 118 11.75 -4.06 1.31
N ALA A 119 11.93 -2.80 0.92
CA ALA A 119 10.89 -1.78 1.09
C ALA A 119 9.67 -2.04 0.19
N GLN A 120 9.87 -2.45 -1.05
CA GLN A 120 8.77 -2.85 -1.94
C GLN A 120 8.02 -4.08 -1.42
N GLU A 121 8.72 -5.08 -0.89
CA GLU A 121 8.12 -6.27 -0.26
C GLU A 121 7.34 -5.91 1.00
N ALA A 122 7.83 -4.94 1.80
CA ALA A 122 7.13 -4.40 2.96
C ALA A 122 5.82 -3.73 2.54
N ILE A 123 5.89 -2.85 1.53
CA ILE A 123 4.73 -2.16 0.96
C ILE A 123 3.72 -3.17 0.44
N ALA A 124 4.17 -4.16 -0.35
CA ALA A 124 3.32 -5.24 -0.83
C ALA A 124 2.64 -5.96 0.34
N GLY A 125 3.37 -6.29 1.41
CA GLY A 125 2.82 -6.94 2.61
C GLY A 125 1.70 -6.17 3.31
N MET A 126 1.64 -4.85 3.17
CA MET A 126 0.60 -4.00 3.76
C MET A 126 -0.67 -3.89 2.91
N LEU A 127 -0.62 -4.20 1.61
CA LEU A 127 -1.80 -4.15 0.73
C LEU A 127 -2.78 -5.32 1.04
N HIS A 128 -4.02 -5.21 0.59
CA HIS A 128 -4.97 -6.31 0.68
C HIS A 128 -4.54 -7.48 -0.24
N PRO A 129 -4.55 -8.75 0.22
CA PRO A 129 -4.16 -9.91 -0.59
C PRO A 129 -4.91 -10.02 -1.91
N ASP A 130 -6.24 -9.97 -1.88
CA ASP A 130 -7.06 -10.06 -3.10
C ASP A 130 -6.74 -8.96 -4.12
N VAL A 131 -6.33 -7.77 -3.66
CA VAL A 131 -5.95 -6.67 -4.54
C VAL A 131 -4.61 -6.98 -5.22
N ARG A 132 -3.62 -7.48 -4.48
CA ARG A 132 -2.35 -7.92 -5.05
C ARG A 132 -2.52 -9.04 -6.08
N GLU A 133 -3.33 -10.05 -5.73
CA GLU A 133 -3.58 -11.20 -6.61
C GLU A 133 -4.24 -10.78 -7.93
N ARG A 134 -5.15 -9.80 -7.90
CA ARG A 134 -5.75 -9.26 -9.13
C ARG A 134 -4.73 -8.63 -10.07
N VAL A 135 -3.69 -8.00 -9.54
CA VAL A 135 -2.62 -7.38 -10.35
C VAL A 135 -1.72 -8.46 -10.94
N LEU A 136 -1.41 -9.53 -10.19
CA LEU A 136 -0.55 -10.63 -10.66
C LEU A 136 -1.16 -11.48 -11.78
N VAL A 137 -2.49 -11.48 -11.93
CA VAL A 137 -3.21 -12.32 -12.91
C VAL A 137 -3.53 -11.57 -14.22
N ARG A 138 -3.25 -10.27 -14.31
CA ARG A 138 -3.46 -9.45 -15.52
C ARG A 138 -2.33 -9.62 -16.52
#